data_AF-A0A1Y2LKV2-F1
#
_entry.id   AF-A0A1Y2LKV2-F1
#
_cell.length_a   1.000
_cell.length_b   1.000
_cell.length_c   1.000
_cell.angle_alpha   90.00
_cell.angle_beta   90.00
_cell.angle_gamma   90.00
#
_symmetry.space_group_name_H-M   'P 1'
#
loop_
_entity.id
_entity.type
_entity.pdbx_description
1 polymer ?
#
loop_
_entity_poly.entity_id
_entity_poly.type
_entity_poly.pdbx_seq_one_letter_code
_entity_poly.pdbx_strand_id
1 'polypeptide(L)'
;MQLLAVLLSSAFVASATKHGHQHFHRHRNDIVLARGVDDVVDSVKNKTEEAKDKISDAVDSVLSRVESWVIPVTCPWKIPWPLPDTPQPTVDDVDIPQLSLFKRPDSTPDTLTIYNFCDYDLYFEPHIGNTVEAIGHVPAGGKLDRPFEATPEGSGVNLKVSKIEGDFSKPVQVEYAVSAGTVWYDISLIDCLGRTEDGLRNGDTSGCAGHEAGLQMGPAKDALSFQCGAGAWCDDQAYLYEENLCKKSNPNSACSSEKGMAVEFCASKRK
;
A
#
# COMPACT_ATOMS: atom_id res chain seq x y z
N MET A 1 -26.25 25.51 8.34
CA MET A 1 -25.93 24.97 7.01
C MET A 1 -27.21 24.48 6.37
N GLN A 2 -27.70 25.21 5.37
CA GLN A 2 -29.00 24.98 4.70
C GLN A 2 -28.87 23.87 3.65
N LEU A 3 -29.74 22.87 3.74
CA LEU A 3 -30.02 21.92 2.65
C LEU A 3 -30.84 22.64 1.56
N LEU A 4 -30.36 22.57 0.32
CA LEU A 4 -31.13 22.97 -0.86
C LEU A 4 -31.96 21.77 -1.34
N ALA A 5 -33.28 21.87 -1.19
CA ALA A 5 -34.24 20.94 -1.77
C ALA A 5 -34.66 21.43 -3.16
N VAL A 6 -34.49 20.59 -4.19
CA VAL A 6 -35.02 20.85 -5.54
C VAL A 6 -36.22 19.94 -5.77
N LEU A 7 -37.41 20.56 -5.83
CA LEU A 7 -38.67 19.95 -6.22
C LEU A 7 -38.79 19.94 -7.74
N LEU A 8 -38.88 18.75 -8.36
CA LEU A 8 -39.38 18.61 -9.73
C LEU A 8 -40.83 18.14 -9.69
N SER A 9 -41.72 19.00 -10.18
CA SER A 9 -43.15 18.72 -10.32
C SER A 9 -43.42 17.92 -11.60
N SER A 10 -44.05 16.76 -11.48
CA SER A 10 -44.54 15.96 -12.61
C SER A 10 -46.00 16.29 -12.87
N ALA A 11 -46.31 16.83 -14.05
CA ALA A 11 -47.68 17.01 -14.51
C ALA A 11 -48.20 15.68 -15.11
N PHE A 12 -49.13 15.03 -14.40
CA PHE A 12 -50.00 14.00 -14.96
C PHE A 12 -51.10 14.67 -15.80
N VAL A 13 -51.23 14.28 -17.07
CA VAL A 13 -52.46 14.49 -17.84
C VAL A 13 -53.02 13.12 -18.19
N ALA A 14 -54.10 12.75 -17.51
CA ALA A 14 -54.97 11.66 -17.91
C ALA A 14 -56.16 12.25 -18.67
N SER A 15 -56.50 11.66 -19.82
CA SER A 15 -57.81 11.81 -20.46
C SER A 15 -58.09 10.56 -21.29
N ALA A 16 -59.09 9.79 -20.87
CA ALA A 16 -59.68 8.72 -21.65
C ALA A 16 -61.00 9.23 -22.27
N THR A 17 -61.28 8.92 -23.54
CA THR A 17 -62.42 8.06 -23.97
C THR A 17 -62.68 8.07 -25.48
N LYS A 18 -62.79 6.84 -26.01
CA LYS A 18 -63.69 6.24 -27.03
C LYS A 18 -63.91 6.83 -28.45
N HIS A 19 -63.53 5.97 -29.40
CA HIS A 19 -64.17 5.48 -30.64
C HIS A 19 -64.76 6.43 -31.70
N GLY A 20 -64.23 6.28 -32.93
CA GLY A 20 -64.90 6.59 -34.20
C GLY A 20 -63.99 6.24 -35.40
N HIS A 21 -64.44 5.37 -36.30
CA HIS A 21 -63.70 4.93 -37.49
C HIS A 21 -63.50 6.05 -38.51
N GLN A 22 -62.30 6.17 -39.10
CA GLN A 22 -62.12 6.55 -40.51
C GLN A 22 -60.67 6.31 -40.97
N HIS A 23 -60.54 5.68 -42.14
CA HIS A 23 -59.28 5.47 -42.84
C HIS A 23 -58.65 6.82 -43.23
N PHE A 24 -57.40 7.06 -42.83
CA PHE A 24 -56.55 8.06 -43.45
C PHE A 24 -55.09 7.58 -43.42
N HIS A 25 -54.52 7.33 -44.60
CA HIS A 25 -53.09 7.14 -44.76
C HIS A 25 -52.37 8.42 -44.34
N ARG A 26 -51.50 8.35 -43.34
CA ARG A 26 -50.55 9.44 -43.06
C ARG A 26 -49.18 8.90 -42.75
N HIS A 27 -48.22 9.43 -43.50
CA HIS A 27 -46.82 9.08 -43.53
C HIS A 27 -46.14 9.07 -42.16
N ARG A 28 -45.27 8.07 -41.98
CA ARG A 28 -43.97 8.12 -41.29
C ARG A 28 -43.56 9.54 -40.91
N ASN A 29 -43.40 9.83 -39.62
CA ASN A 29 -42.38 10.76 -39.08
C ASN A 29 -42.27 10.83 -37.53
N ASP A 30 -42.87 9.91 -36.75
CA ASP A 30 -42.86 10.04 -35.27
C ASP A 30 -41.78 9.23 -34.53
N ILE A 31 -40.78 8.66 -35.20
CA ILE A 31 -39.76 7.78 -34.55
C ILE A 31 -38.39 8.46 -34.36
N VAL A 32 -38.19 9.70 -34.85
CA VAL A 32 -36.87 10.34 -34.81
C VAL A 32 -36.67 11.26 -33.60
N LEU A 33 -37.73 11.82 -33.02
CA LEU A 33 -37.59 12.78 -31.91
C LEU A 33 -37.31 12.11 -30.54
N ALA A 34 -37.89 10.95 -30.26
CA ALA A 34 -37.74 10.28 -28.97
C ALA A 34 -36.30 9.79 -28.72
N ARG A 35 -35.66 9.20 -29.75
CA ARG A 35 -34.26 8.74 -29.66
C ARG A 35 -33.28 9.89 -29.40
N GLY A 36 -33.50 11.05 -30.00
CA GLY A 36 -32.62 12.21 -29.79
C GLY A 36 -32.70 12.80 -28.39
N VAL A 37 -33.84 12.66 -27.68
CA VAL A 37 -33.99 13.13 -26.30
C VAL A 37 -33.31 12.16 -25.34
N ASP A 38 -33.47 10.85 -25.54
CA ASP A 38 -32.82 9.83 -24.72
C ASP A 38 -31.28 9.93 -24.84
N ASP A 39 -30.74 10.11 -26.05
CA ASP A 39 -29.30 10.28 -26.28
C ASP A 39 -28.73 11.55 -25.58
N VAL A 40 -29.50 12.63 -25.52
CA VAL A 40 -29.09 13.87 -24.83
C VAL A 40 -29.17 13.70 -23.32
N VAL A 41 -30.20 13.04 -22.80
CA VAL A 41 -30.33 12.75 -21.36
C VAL A 41 -29.19 11.85 -20.89
N ASP A 42 -28.84 10.82 -21.65
CA ASP A 42 -27.74 9.93 -21.34
C ASP A 42 -26.39 10.65 -21.44
N SER A 43 -26.19 11.53 -22.43
CA SER A 43 -24.99 12.37 -22.53
C SER A 43 -24.83 13.33 -21.34
N VAL A 44 -25.92 13.95 -20.87
CA VAL A 44 -25.91 14.86 -19.71
C VAL A 44 -25.64 14.10 -18.41
N LYS A 45 -26.28 12.93 -18.23
CA LYS A 45 -26.02 12.06 -17.07
C LYS A 45 -24.56 11.61 -17.04
N ASN A 46 -24.03 11.13 -18.15
CA ASN A 46 -22.65 10.67 -18.24
C ASN A 46 -21.64 11.78 -17.91
N LYS A 47 -21.88 13.00 -18.42
CA LYS A 47 -21.05 14.17 -18.08
C LYS A 47 -21.18 14.61 -16.62
N THR A 48 -22.34 14.41 -16.01
CA THR A 48 -22.57 14.76 -14.60
C THR A 48 -21.88 13.77 -13.67
N GLU A 49 -21.93 12.46 -13.98
CA GLU A 49 -21.16 11.46 -13.23
C GLU A 49 -19.65 11.66 -13.43
N GLU A 50 -19.16 11.92 -14.65
CA GLU A 50 -17.74 12.22 -14.88
C GLU A 50 -17.27 13.48 -14.11
N ALA A 51 -18.12 14.51 -14.02
CA ALA A 51 -17.82 15.71 -13.25
C ALA A 51 -17.84 15.44 -11.74
N LYS A 52 -18.75 14.60 -11.26
CA LYS A 52 -18.85 14.18 -9.86
C LYS A 52 -17.64 13.35 -9.45
N ASP A 53 -17.20 12.41 -10.28
CA ASP A 53 -15.99 11.61 -10.05
C ASP A 53 -14.77 12.51 -9.98
N LYS A 54 -14.60 13.44 -10.94
CA LYS A 54 -13.49 14.41 -10.92
C LYS A 54 -13.51 15.33 -9.69
N ILE A 55 -14.69 15.73 -9.23
CA ILE A 55 -14.83 16.53 -8.01
C ILE A 55 -14.51 15.68 -6.78
N SER A 56 -14.94 14.42 -6.73
CA SER A 56 -14.59 13.48 -5.67
C SER A 56 -13.09 13.29 -5.60
N ASP A 57 -12.45 12.95 -6.73
CA ASP A 57 -11.00 12.78 -6.83
C ASP A 57 -10.24 14.04 -6.38
N ALA A 58 -10.73 15.23 -6.76
CA ALA A 58 -10.13 16.49 -6.35
C ALA A 58 -10.32 16.77 -4.85
N VAL A 59 -11.48 16.45 -4.29
CA VAL A 59 -11.76 16.60 -2.85
C VAL A 59 -10.91 15.61 -2.05
N ASP A 60 -10.82 14.36 -2.49
CA ASP A 60 -9.99 13.32 -1.87
C ASP A 60 -8.50 13.67 -1.97
N SER A 61 -8.06 14.26 -3.09
CA SER A 61 -6.69 14.79 -3.25
C SER A 61 -6.40 15.98 -2.33
N VAL A 62 -7.37 16.85 -2.07
CA VAL A 62 -7.19 17.96 -1.12
C VAL A 62 -7.23 17.46 0.31
N LEU A 63 -8.12 16.51 0.63
CA LEU A 63 -8.25 15.94 1.96
C LEU A 63 -6.98 15.16 2.35
N SER A 64 -6.49 14.29 1.46
CA SER A 64 -5.21 13.58 1.65
C SER A 64 -4.03 14.52 1.87
N ARG A 65 -3.97 15.65 1.13
CA ARG A 65 -2.99 16.69 1.40
C ARG A 65 -3.18 17.28 2.80
N VAL A 66 -4.39 17.69 3.18
CA VAL A 66 -4.61 18.28 4.51
C VAL A 66 -4.23 17.30 5.62
N GLU A 67 -4.59 16.02 5.50
CA GLU A 67 -4.26 14.97 6.45
C GLU A 67 -2.74 14.74 6.55
N SER A 68 -2.02 14.72 5.43
CA SER A 68 -0.56 14.54 5.43
C SER A 68 0.21 15.67 6.14
N TRP A 69 -0.38 16.87 6.26
CA TRP A 69 0.18 17.97 7.04
C TRP A 69 -0.27 17.96 8.51
N VAL A 70 -1.43 17.39 8.83
CA VAL A 70 -2.00 17.38 10.18
C VAL A 70 -1.50 16.20 11.01
N ILE A 71 -1.34 15.03 10.40
CA ILE A 71 -0.94 13.79 11.09
C ILE A 71 0.38 13.95 11.85
N PRO A 72 1.48 14.49 11.27
CA PRO A 72 2.73 14.70 11.99
C PRO A 72 2.62 15.68 13.17
N VAL A 73 1.63 16.59 13.16
CA VAL A 73 1.42 17.56 14.26
C VAL A 73 0.77 16.90 15.48
N THR A 74 0.10 15.76 15.29
CA THR A 74 -0.49 14.98 16.39
C THR A 74 0.51 14.03 17.05
N CYS A 75 1.70 13.86 16.47
CA CYS A 75 2.76 13.09 17.08
C CYS A 75 3.27 13.77 18.36
N PRO A 76 3.43 13.02 19.47
CA PRO A 76 4.11 13.54 20.65
C PRO A 76 5.61 13.81 20.38
N TRP A 77 6.16 13.24 19.31
CA TRP A 77 7.56 13.34 18.90
C TRP A 77 7.76 14.41 17.83
N LYS A 78 8.92 15.08 17.85
CA LYS A 78 9.31 16.03 16.79
C LYS A 78 9.83 15.27 15.57
N ILE A 79 8.92 14.76 14.75
CA ILE A 79 9.28 14.08 13.51
C ILE A 79 9.56 15.14 12.43
N PRO A 80 10.73 15.12 11.77
CA PRO A 80 11.01 16.03 10.66
C PRO A 80 10.04 15.77 9.48
N TRP A 81 9.23 16.77 9.12
CA TRP A 81 8.28 16.71 8.01
C TRP A 81 8.03 18.12 7.43
N PRO A 82 7.88 18.29 6.10
CA PRO A 82 8.03 17.28 5.03
C PRO A 82 9.48 16.82 4.83
N LEU A 83 9.66 15.57 4.40
CA LEU A 83 10.97 15.08 3.98
C LEU A 83 11.29 15.55 2.55
N PRO A 84 12.52 16.03 2.26
CA PRO A 84 12.95 16.41 0.92
C PRO A 84 12.78 15.30 -0.12
N ASP A 85 12.32 15.65 -1.32
CA ASP A 85 12.20 14.74 -2.48
C ASP A 85 11.37 13.47 -2.23
N THR A 86 10.47 13.49 -1.24
CA THR A 86 9.55 12.38 -0.96
C THR A 86 8.15 12.66 -1.53
N PRO A 87 7.44 11.62 -2.01
CA PRO A 87 6.01 11.71 -2.29
C PRO A 87 5.19 12.09 -1.05
N GLN A 88 3.95 12.52 -1.27
CA GLN A 88 3.02 12.68 -0.16
C GLN A 88 2.71 11.32 0.47
N PRO A 89 2.61 11.24 1.81
CA PRO A 89 2.26 10.01 2.49
C PRO A 89 0.91 9.48 2.04
N THR A 90 0.76 8.16 2.06
CA THR A 90 -0.55 7.50 1.94
C THR A 90 -1.52 8.00 3.00
N VAL A 91 -2.80 8.04 2.61
CA VAL A 91 -3.93 8.41 3.48
C VAL A 91 -3.94 7.51 4.72
N ASP A 92 -4.26 8.07 5.89
CA ASP A 92 -4.35 7.32 7.13
C ASP A 92 -5.76 6.70 7.32
N ASP A 93 -5.90 5.76 8.25
CA ASP A 93 -7.17 5.12 8.60
C ASP A 93 -7.83 4.36 7.42
N VAL A 94 -6.99 3.88 6.50
CA VAL A 94 -7.37 2.98 5.40
C VAL A 94 -6.72 1.61 5.57
N ASP A 95 -7.44 0.56 5.19
CA ASP A 95 -6.90 -0.80 5.16
C ASP A 95 -5.77 -0.89 4.14
N ILE A 96 -4.65 -1.50 4.53
CA ILE A 96 -3.53 -1.74 3.62
C ILE A 96 -3.92 -2.83 2.62
N PRO A 97 -3.92 -2.54 1.31
CA PRO A 97 -4.35 -3.51 0.32
C PRO A 97 -3.32 -4.62 0.15
N GLN A 98 -3.79 -5.85 -0.07
CA GLN A 98 -2.94 -6.90 -0.62
C GLN A 98 -2.66 -6.60 -2.09
N LEU A 99 -1.41 -6.27 -2.41
CA LEU A 99 -0.98 -6.08 -3.79
C LEU A 99 -0.70 -7.41 -4.51
N SER A 100 -0.62 -7.34 -5.83
CA SER A 100 -0.28 -8.46 -6.72
C SER A 100 0.89 -8.13 -7.65
N LEU A 101 1.89 -7.41 -7.14
CA LEU A 101 3.11 -7.04 -7.87
C LEU A 101 3.99 -8.27 -8.13
N PHE A 102 4.10 -9.16 -7.15
CA PHE A 102 4.78 -10.45 -7.30
C PHE A 102 3.90 -11.58 -6.75
N LYS A 103 4.08 -12.79 -7.30
CA LYS A 103 3.43 -13.98 -6.73
C LYS A 103 3.98 -14.20 -5.32
N ARG A 104 3.13 -14.55 -4.37
CA ARG A 104 3.55 -14.78 -2.98
C ARG A 104 4.52 -15.95 -2.86
N PRO A 105 5.63 -15.81 -2.10
CA PRO A 105 6.57 -16.91 -1.88
C PRO A 105 5.91 -18.06 -1.11
N ASP A 106 6.36 -19.27 -1.38
CA ASP A 106 6.05 -20.41 -0.53
C ASP A 106 6.72 -20.22 0.84
N SER A 107 6.07 -20.72 1.90
CA SER A 107 6.53 -20.57 3.28
C SER A 107 6.56 -21.92 3.99
N THR A 108 7.57 -22.11 4.85
CA THR A 108 7.71 -23.31 5.68
C THR A 108 7.20 -23.00 7.09
N PRO A 109 6.38 -23.86 7.72
CA PRO A 109 5.91 -23.64 9.09
C PRO A 109 7.03 -23.28 10.07
N ASP A 110 6.73 -22.37 10.99
CA ASP A 110 7.61 -21.92 12.08
C ASP A 110 8.98 -21.39 11.61
N THR A 111 9.06 -20.94 10.36
CA THR A 111 10.30 -20.52 9.70
C THR A 111 10.12 -19.16 9.01
N LEU A 112 11.13 -18.30 9.13
CA LEU A 112 11.37 -17.20 8.20
C LEU A 112 12.33 -17.67 7.10
N THR A 113 11.84 -17.77 5.88
CA THR A 113 12.67 -18.04 4.71
C THR A 113 13.12 -16.73 4.06
N ILE A 114 14.42 -16.55 3.88
CA ILE A 114 15.02 -15.39 3.22
C ILE A 114 15.51 -15.82 1.84
N TYR A 115 14.95 -15.23 0.78
CA TYR A 115 15.41 -15.40 -0.59
C TYR A 115 16.20 -14.19 -1.05
N ASN A 116 17.39 -14.44 -1.61
CA ASN A 116 18.20 -13.42 -2.26
C ASN A 116 18.15 -13.62 -3.77
N PHE A 117 17.29 -12.88 -4.48
CA PHE A 117 17.29 -12.89 -5.95
C PHE A 117 18.17 -11.79 -6.55
N CYS A 118 18.92 -11.07 -5.71
CA CYS A 118 19.88 -10.08 -6.17
C CYS A 118 21.10 -10.76 -6.82
N ASP A 119 21.88 -9.96 -7.54
CA ASP A 119 23.16 -10.33 -8.16
C ASP A 119 24.36 -10.07 -7.25
N TYR A 120 24.10 -9.80 -5.97
CA TYR A 120 25.07 -9.58 -4.91
C TYR A 120 24.63 -10.30 -3.64
N ASP A 121 25.59 -10.53 -2.75
CA ASP A 121 25.36 -11.19 -1.46
C ASP A 121 24.63 -10.24 -0.49
N LEU A 122 23.75 -10.80 0.33
CA LEU A 122 23.12 -10.08 1.43
C LEU A 122 23.79 -10.48 2.74
N TYR A 123 24.06 -9.48 3.58
CA TYR A 123 24.60 -9.66 4.92
C TYR A 123 23.57 -9.24 5.96
N PHE A 124 23.52 -9.97 7.07
CA PHE A 124 22.48 -9.80 8.10
C PHE A 124 23.13 -9.65 9.47
N GLU A 125 22.78 -8.59 10.21
CA GLU A 125 23.08 -8.45 11.63
C GLU A 125 21.78 -8.70 12.41
N PRO A 126 21.61 -9.88 13.03
CA PRO A 126 20.39 -10.20 13.77
C PRO A 126 20.42 -9.55 15.16
N HIS A 127 19.41 -8.74 15.45
CA HIS A 127 19.11 -8.23 16.80
C HIS A 127 17.96 -9.05 17.37
N ILE A 128 18.19 -9.77 18.47
CA ILE A 128 17.20 -10.62 19.14
C ILE A 128 16.92 -10.00 20.51
N GLY A 129 15.88 -9.19 20.57
CA GLY A 129 15.67 -8.26 21.66
C GLY A 129 16.87 -7.36 21.92
N ASN A 130 17.58 -7.57 23.02
CA ASN A 130 18.73 -6.74 23.40
C ASN A 130 20.09 -7.37 23.04
N THR A 131 20.11 -8.53 22.36
CA THR A 131 21.34 -9.20 21.94
C THR A 131 21.58 -9.02 20.45
N VAL A 132 22.85 -8.88 20.07
CA VAL A 132 23.29 -8.91 18.67
C VAL A 132 23.98 -10.24 18.44
N GLU A 133 23.49 -11.01 17.47
CA GLU A 133 24.04 -12.31 17.11
C GLU A 133 25.13 -12.20 16.03
N ALA A 134 25.77 -13.34 15.74
CA ALA A 134 26.76 -13.42 14.67
C ALA A 134 26.16 -13.01 13.32
N ILE A 135 26.94 -12.24 12.56
CA ILE A 135 26.57 -11.81 11.20
C ILE A 135 26.38 -13.06 10.32
N GLY A 136 25.23 -13.11 9.64
CA GLY A 136 24.92 -14.11 8.63
C GLY A 136 25.08 -13.54 7.22
N HIS A 137 25.09 -14.42 6.21
CA HIS A 137 25.00 -14.00 4.81
C HIS A 137 24.12 -14.96 4.00
N VAL A 138 23.53 -14.44 2.92
CA VAL A 138 22.85 -15.21 1.88
C VAL A 138 23.51 -14.86 0.55
N PRO A 139 24.19 -15.81 -0.11
CA PRO A 139 24.86 -15.51 -1.36
C PRO A 139 23.86 -15.08 -2.45
N ALA A 140 24.33 -14.40 -3.48
CA ALA A 140 23.53 -14.04 -4.65
C ALA A 140 22.81 -15.27 -5.24
N GLY A 141 21.49 -15.15 -5.47
CA GLY A 141 20.64 -16.26 -5.90
C GLY A 141 20.34 -17.32 -4.83
N GLY A 142 20.80 -17.11 -3.59
CA GLY A 142 20.70 -18.04 -2.48
C GLY A 142 19.40 -17.96 -1.69
N LYS A 143 19.32 -18.84 -0.69
CA LYS A 143 18.23 -18.92 0.29
C LYS A 143 18.80 -19.26 1.67
N LEU A 144 18.19 -18.70 2.72
CA LEU A 144 18.42 -19.09 4.11
C LEU A 144 17.09 -19.31 4.83
N ASP A 145 16.94 -20.46 5.48
CA ASP A 145 15.83 -20.72 6.39
C ASP A 145 16.29 -20.45 7.82
N ARG A 146 15.53 -19.62 8.56
CA ARG A 146 15.72 -19.39 9.98
C ARG A 146 14.47 -19.84 10.74
N PRO A 147 14.57 -20.67 11.78
CA PRO A 147 13.42 -20.89 12.65
C PRO A 147 13.00 -19.56 13.29
N PHE A 148 11.71 -19.38 13.56
CA PHE A 148 11.30 -18.23 14.33
C PHE A 148 11.92 -18.28 15.73
N GLU A 149 12.60 -17.20 16.10
CA GLU A 149 13.36 -17.15 17.34
C GLU A 149 12.47 -16.67 18.47
N ALA A 150 12.59 -17.31 19.64
CA ALA A 150 11.89 -16.88 20.84
C ALA A 150 12.59 -15.64 21.41
N THR A 151 11.81 -14.61 21.71
CA THR A 151 12.29 -13.36 22.31
C THR A 151 11.67 -13.16 23.69
N PRO A 152 12.29 -12.35 24.57
CA PRO A 152 11.63 -11.91 25.78
C PRO A 152 10.28 -11.23 25.47
N GLU A 153 9.33 -11.32 26.39
CA GLU A 153 8.02 -10.68 26.23
C GLU A 153 8.17 -9.17 25.95
N GLY A 154 7.43 -8.67 24.97
CA GLY A 154 7.52 -7.27 24.52
C GLY A 154 8.73 -6.98 23.63
N SER A 155 9.40 -8.01 23.12
CA SER A 155 10.58 -7.89 22.27
C SER A 155 10.43 -8.67 20.97
N GLY A 156 11.26 -8.37 19.97
CA GLY A 156 11.22 -8.97 18.65
C GLY A 156 12.61 -9.25 18.09
N VAL A 157 12.62 -9.80 16.89
CA VAL A 157 13.80 -9.98 16.07
C VAL A 157 13.81 -8.89 15.01
N ASN A 158 14.94 -8.20 14.87
CA ASN A 158 15.19 -7.26 13.79
C ASN A 158 16.43 -7.72 13.03
N LEU A 159 16.24 -8.11 11.78
CA LEU A 159 17.32 -8.48 10.88
C LEU A 159 17.71 -7.25 10.07
N LYS A 160 18.84 -6.64 10.40
CA LYS A 160 19.42 -5.55 9.62
C LYS A 160 20.13 -6.12 8.41
N VAL A 161 19.65 -5.79 7.21
CA VAL A 161 20.12 -6.37 5.94
C VAL A 161 20.90 -5.35 5.12
N SER A 162 22.11 -5.70 4.70
CA SER A 162 23.02 -4.85 3.94
C SER A 162 23.57 -5.54 2.68
N LYS A 163 24.03 -4.73 1.72
CA LYS A 163 24.79 -5.16 0.54
C LYS A 163 26.29 -5.37 0.84
N ILE A 164 26.78 -4.83 1.97
CA ILE A 164 28.20 -4.78 2.32
C ILE A 164 28.41 -5.46 3.68
N GLU A 165 29.32 -6.43 3.73
CA GLU A 165 29.66 -7.13 4.96
C GLU A 165 30.20 -6.17 6.03
N GLY A 166 29.61 -6.22 7.22
CA GLY A 166 30.04 -5.40 8.36
C GLY A 166 29.64 -3.92 8.30
N ASP A 167 28.91 -3.47 7.26
CA ASP A 167 28.35 -2.13 7.20
C ASP A 167 26.81 -2.19 7.21
N PHE A 168 26.23 -1.92 8.38
CA PHE A 168 24.79 -1.84 8.60
C PHE A 168 24.34 -0.39 8.87
N SER A 169 25.04 0.60 8.30
CA SER A 169 24.67 2.02 8.43
C SER A 169 23.44 2.41 7.60
N LYS A 170 23.09 1.61 6.58
CA LYS A 170 21.92 1.78 5.71
C LYS A 170 21.13 0.47 5.52
N PRO A 171 20.64 -0.16 6.60
CA PRO A 171 20.02 -1.47 6.50
C PRO A 171 18.57 -1.37 6.03
N VAL A 172 18.12 -2.34 5.25
CA VAL A 172 16.70 -2.73 5.25
C VAL A 172 16.47 -3.56 6.50
N GLN A 173 15.42 -3.28 7.26
CA GLN A 173 15.09 -4.00 8.48
C GLN A 173 13.92 -4.93 8.21
N VAL A 174 14.14 -6.22 8.46
CA VAL A 174 13.09 -7.25 8.44
C VAL A 174 12.78 -7.57 9.89
N GLU A 175 11.60 -7.19 10.35
CA GLU A 175 11.24 -7.26 11.77
C GLU A 175 10.12 -8.28 11.97
N TYR A 176 10.24 -9.07 13.03
CA TYR A 176 9.15 -9.94 13.46
C TYR A 176 9.17 -10.20 14.96
N ALA A 177 8.01 -10.51 15.54
CA ALA A 177 7.90 -10.96 16.93
C ALA A 177 6.92 -12.13 17.02
N VAL A 178 7.30 -13.17 17.77
CA VAL A 178 6.45 -14.35 17.97
C VAL A 178 5.89 -14.38 19.37
N SER A 179 4.56 -14.43 19.48
CA SER A 179 3.85 -14.55 20.75
C SER A 179 2.62 -15.42 20.58
N ALA A 180 2.46 -16.42 21.44
CA ALA A 180 1.31 -17.33 21.47
C ALA A 180 0.95 -17.94 20.09
N GLY A 181 1.95 -18.35 19.31
CA GLY A 181 1.75 -18.93 17.97
C GLY A 181 1.35 -17.94 16.87
N THR A 182 1.39 -16.64 17.18
CA THR A 182 1.20 -15.54 16.22
C THR A 182 2.54 -14.87 15.95
N VAL A 183 2.81 -14.57 14.69
CA VAL A 183 3.96 -13.81 14.22
C VAL A 183 3.46 -12.46 13.74
N TRP A 184 3.94 -11.40 14.37
CA TRP A 184 3.80 -10.01 13.91
C TRP A 184 5.01 -9.65 13.07
N TYR A 185 4.85 -8.89 12.00
CA TYR A 185 5.93 -8.60 11.08
C TYR A 185 5.72 -7.35 10.26
N ASP A 186 6.84 -6.77 9.84
CA ASP A 186 6.92 -5.62 8.96
C ASP A 186 8.28 -5.53 8.24
N ILE A 187 8.36 -4.59 7.30
CA ILE A 187 9.60 -4.21 6.63
C ILE A 187 9.82 -2.71 6.89
N SER A 188 11.03 -2.33 7.28
CA SER A 188 11.41 -0.93 7.46
C SER A 188 12.58 -0.54 6.55
N LEU A 189 12.37 0.54 5.80
CA LEU A 189 13.36 1.16 4.91
C LEU A 189 13.90 2.48 5.50
N ILE A 190 13.41 2.89 6.67
CA ILE A 190 13.71 4.19 7.29
C ILE A 190 15.23 4.45 7.31
N ASP A 191 16.02 3.47 7.74
CA ASP A 191 17.46 3.67 7.98
C ASP A 191 18.32 3.53 6.73
N CYS A 192 17.79 2.96 5.64
CA CYS A 192 18.50 2.88 4.36
C CYS A 192 18.25 4.07 3.43
N LEU A 193 17.33 4.97 3.78
CA LEU A 193 17.08 6.19 3.03
C LEU A 193 18.32 7.09 2.96
N GLY A 194 18.49 7.74 1.81
CA GLY A 194 19.47 8.79 1.61
C GLY A 194 19.23 9.97 2.53
N ARG A 195 20.25 10.83 2.64
CA ARG A 195 20.21 12.03 3.47
C ARG A 195 20.68 13.25 2.70
N THR A 196 20.07 14.39 2.97
CA THR A 196 20.54 15.71 2.54
C THR A 196 21.80 16.13 3.31
N GLU A 197 22.44 17.23 2.89
CA GLU A 197 23.67 17.74 3.54
C GLU A 197 23.47 18.11 5.02
N ASP A 198 22.26 18.53 5.40
CA ASP A 198 21.86 18.82 6.78
C ASP A 198 21.39 17.58 7.56
N GLY A 199 21.46 16.39 6.96
CA GLY A 199 21.22 15.10 7.61
C GLY A 199 19.77 14.63 7.62
N LEU A 200 18.84 15.36 7.00
CA LEU A 200 17.44 14.92 6.87
C LEU A 200 17.34 13.76 5.88
N ARG A 201 16.46 12.78 6.17
CA ARG A 201 16.16 11.70 5.23
C ARG A 201 15.46 12.27 3.99
N ASN A 202 15.70 11.67 2.82
CA ASN A 202 15.07 12.07 1.56
C ASN A 202 14.53 10.86 0.77
N GLY A 203 14.02 11.12 -0.44
CA GLY A 203 13.43 10.10 -1.31
C GLY A 203 14.42 9.10 -1.95
N ASP A 204 15.72 9.17 -1.65
CA ASP A 204 16.71 8.25 -2.24
C ASP A 204 16.69 6.89 -1.54
N THR A 205 16.19 5.86 -2.21
CA THR A 205 16.18 4.48 -1.71
C THR A 205 17.37 3.64 -2.22
N SER A 206 18.37 4.23 -2.87
CA SER A 206 19.46 3.47 -3.51
C SER A 206 20.32 2.66 -2.53
N GLY A 207 20.34 3.09 -1.26
CA GLY A 207 20.99 2.38 -0.16
C GLY A 207 20.24 1.14 0.33
N CYS A 208 18.95 1.02 0.01
CA CYS A 208 18.10 -0.06 0.50
C CYS A 208 18.36 -1.37 -0.25
N ALA A 209 18.93 -2.35 0.45
CA ALA A 209 19.21 -3.68 -0.10
C ALA A 209 17.96 -4.30 -0.74
N GLY A 210 18.05 -4.65 -2.02
CA GLY A 210 17.02 -5.39 -2.77
C GLY A 210 15.91 -4.52 -3.33
N HIS A 211 15.74 -3.29 -2.82
CA HIS A 211 14.66 -2.40 -3.22
C HIS A 211 14.73 -1.99 -4.69
N GLU A 212 15.92 -1.96 -5.30
CA GLU A 212 16.10 -1.67 -6.73
C GLU A 212 15.39 -2.64 -7.68
N ALA A 213 15.01 -3.83 -7.20
CA ALA A 213 14.26 -4.84 -7.93
C ALA A 213 13.05 -5.34 -7.13
N GLY A 214 12.62 -4.55 -6.14
CA GLY A 214 11.44 -4.81 -5.32
C GLY A 214 11.68 -5.73 -4.12
N LEU A 215 10.80 -5.58 -3.14
CA LEU A 215 10.79 -6.34 -1.90
C LEU A 215 9.43 -6.99 -1.72
N GLN A 216 9.40 -8.16 -1.11
CA GLN A 216 8.17 -8.76 -0.63
C GLN A 216 8.40 -9.50 0.69
N MET A 217 7.44 -9.43 1.62
CA MET A 217 7.44 -10.22 2.85
C MET A 217 6.04 -10.70 3.20
N GLY A 218 5.93 -11.89 3.79
CA GLY A 218 4.70 -12.40 4.39
C GLY A 218 4.52 -13.91 4.15
N PRO A 219 3.39 -14.48 4.61
CA PRO A 219 3.08 -15.89 4.36
C PRO A 219 2.65 -16.12 2.92
N ALA A 220 2.60 -17.38 2.50
CA ALA A 220 2.09 -17.77 1.18
C ALA A 220 0.61 -17.42 0.96
N LYS A 221 -0.19 -17.37 2.05
CA LYS A 221 -1.64 -17.12 2.03
C LYS A 221 -2.18 -16.65 3.39
N ASP A 222 -3.47 -16.33 3.43
CA ASP A 222 -4.29 -16.12 4.64
C ASP A 222 -3.93 -14.89 5.53
N ALA A 223 -2.92 -14.11 5.16
CA ALA A 223 -2.62 -12.80 5.75
C ALA A 223 -2.05 -11.84 4.69
N LEU A 224 -1.76 -10.59 5.05
CA LEU A 224 -1.12 -9.64 4.14
C LEU A 224 0.29 -10.12 3.77
N SER A 225 0.70 -9.91 2.53
CA SER A 225 2.10 -9.99 2.14
C SER A 225 2.46 -8.66 1.53
N PHE A 226 3.28 -7.90 2.26
CA PHE A 226 3.79 -6.61 1.87
C PHE A 226 4.58 -6.73 0.58
N GLN A 227 4.35 -5.82 -0.36
CA GLN A 227 5.05 -5.81 -1.64
C GLN A 227 5.43 -4.38 -2.04
N CYS A 228 6.72 -4.14 -2.20
CA CYS A 228 7.24 -2.89 -2.74
C CYS A 228 7.77 -3.14 -4.15
N GLY A 229 7.25 -2.39 -5.13
CA GLY A 229 7.79 -2.38 -6.49
C GLY A 229 9.23 -1.86 -6.52
N ALA A 230 9.95 -2.15 -7.61
CA ALA A 230 11.32 -1.70 -7.79
C ALA A 230 11.44 -0.16 -7.65
N GLY A 231 12.19 0.30 -6.64
CA GLY A 231 12.41 1.72 -6.35
C GLY A 231 11.15 2.51 -5.98
N ALA A 232 10.03 1.83 -5.71
CA ALA A 232 8.76 2.48 -5.46
C ALA A 232 8.72 3.06 -4.04
N TRP A 233 8.09 4.23 -3.89
CA TRP A 233 7.73 4.74 -2.56
C TRP A 233 6.44 4.03 -2.11
N CYS A 234 6.59 3.03 -1.25
CA CYS A 234 5.54 2.09 -0.84
C CYS A 234 5.19 2.24 0.64
N ASP A 235 4.84 3.44 1.09
CA ASP A 235 4.68 3.78 2.51
C ASP A 235 3.38 3.24 3.15
N ASP A 236 2.57 2.50 2.40
CA ASP A 236 1.53 1.61 2.87
C ASP A 236 2.00 0.15 3.02
N GLN A 237 3.12 -0.24 2.42
CA GLN A 237 3.64 -1.62 2.43
C GLN A 237 4.92 -1.77 3.27
N ALA A 238 5.61 -0.68 3.59
CA ALA A 238 6.80 -0.67 4.42
C ALA A 238 6.97 0.66 5.15
N TYR A 239 7.69 0.65 6.28
CA TYR A 239 7.98 1.89 7.00
C TYR A 239 9.04 2.71 6.25
N LEU A 240 8.66 3.94 5.87
CA LEU A 240 9.54 4.92 5.21
C LEU A 240 9.72 6.21 6.03
N TYR A 241 8.99 6.34 7.14
CA TYR A 241 9.06 7.49 8.04
C TYR A 241 9.25 7.02 9.49
N GLU A 242 9.98 7.82 10.28
CA GLU A 242 10.07 7.61 11.73
C GLU A 242 8.67 7.58 12.35
N GLU A 243 8.42 6.62 13.23
CA GLU A 243 7.12 6.39 13.89
C GLU A 243 5.94 6.31 12.91
N ASN A 244 6.19 6.03 11.62
CA ASN A 244 5.20 6.13 10.54
C ASN A 244 4.39 7.44 10.54
N LEU A 245 5.00 8.56 10.93
CA LEU A 245 4.30 9.83 11.14
C LEU A 245 3.14 9.76 12.15
N CYS A 246 3.10 8.75 13.02
CA CYS A 246 1.99 8.42 13.93
C CYS A 246 0.65 8.15 13.24
N LYS A 247 0.69 7.66 11.99
CA LYS A 247 -0.50 7.12 11.32
C LYS A 247 -1.12 6.00 12.17
N LYS A 248 -2.45 5.91 12.17
CA LYS A 248 -3.19 4.78 12.74
C LYS A 248 -2.93 3.50 11.95
N SER A 249 -2.94 3.60 10.61
CA SER A 249 -2.64 2.49 9.71
C SER A 249 -1.13 2.33 9.59
N ASN A 250 -0.62 1.19 10.05
CA ASN A 250 0.81 0.87 10.05
C ASN A 250 1.08 -0.34 9.16
N PRO A 251 2.18 -0.38 8.38
CA PRO A 251 2.60 -1.52 7.56
C PRO A 251 3.13 -2.67 8.43
N ASN A 252 2.31 -3.12 9.38
CA ASN A 252 2.52 -4.24 10.27
C ASN A 252 1.32 -5.18 10.17
N SER A 253 1.59 -6.48 10.11
CA SER A 253 0.58 -7.52 9.93
C SER A 253 0.89 -8.70 10.84
N ALA A 254 -0.08 -9.60 10.99
CA ALA A 254 0.07 -10.80 11.79
C ALA A 254 -0.43 -12.04 11.07
N CYS A 255 0.21 -13.18 11.32
CA CYS A 255 -0.29 -14.49 10.91
C CYS A 255 0.08 -15.58 11.93
N SER A 256 -0.51 -16.75 11.81
CA SER A 256 -0.08 -17.91 12.59
C SER A 256 1.34 -18.34 12.20
N SER A 257 2.17 -18.70 13.18
CA SER A 257 3.53 -19.19 12.95
C SER A 257 3.57 -20.46 12.11
N GLU A 258 2.54 -21.31 12.20
CA GLU A 258 2.39 -22.53 11.41
C GLU A 258 2.31 -22.27 9.90
N LYS A 259 2.04 -21.02 9.49
CA LYS A 259 2.03 -20.63 8.08
C LYS A 259 3.43 -20.40 7.53
N GLY A 260 4.42 -20.14 8.40
CA GLY A 260 5.71 -19.62 8.01
C GLY A 260 5.63 -18.23 7.39
N MET A 261 6.78 -17.65 7.13
CA MET A 261 6.90 -16.44 6.33
C MET A 261 8.09 -16.56 5.39
N ALA A 262 8.05 -15.79 4.32
CA ALA A 262 9.21 -15.57 3.50
C ALA A 262 9.40 -14.08 3.21
N VAL A 263 10.66 -13.69 3.04
CA VAL A 263 11.07 -12.39 2.52
C VAL A 263 11.89 -12.60 1.25
N GLU A 264 11.60 -11.82 0.22
CA GLU A 264 12.27 -11.86 -1.07
C GLU A 264 12.93 -10.50 -1.34
N PHE A 265 14.25 -10.52 -1.46
CA PHE A 265 15.05 -9.38 -1.92
C PHE A 265 15.23 -9.45 -3.43
N CYS A 266 15.12 -8.31 -4.12
CA CYS A 266 15.09 -8.22 -5.57
C CYS A 266 13.96 -9.10 -6.17
N ALA A 267 12.76 -9.03 -5.60
CA ALA A 267 11.64 -9.94 -5.87
C ALA A 267 11.28 -10.06 -7.38
N SER A 268 11.44 -8.98 -8.16
CA SER A 268 11.19 -9.00 -9.61
C SER A 268 12.15 -9.89 -10.40
N LYS A 269 13.29 -10.29 -9.81
CA LYS A 269 14.29 -11.19 -10.41
C LYS A 269 13.99 -12.67 -10.14
N ARG A 270 12.93 -13.00 -9.40
CA ARG A 270 12.51 -14.38 -9.17
C ARG A 270 12.12 -15.03 -10.50
N LYS A 271 12.74 -16.18 -10.79
CA LYS A 271 12.48 -16.97 -12.00
C LYS A 271 11.32 -17.95 -11.80
#